data_AF-X0X910-F1
#
_entry.id   AF-X0X910-F1
#
_cell.length_a   1.000
_cell.length_b   1.000
_cell.length_c   1.000
_cell.angle_alpha   90.00
_cell.angle_beta   90.00
_cell.angle_gamma   90.00
#
_symmetry.space_group_name_H-M   'P 1'
#
loop_
_entity.id
_entity.type
_entity.pdbx_description
1 polymer ?
#
loop_
_entity_poly.entity_id
_entity_poly.type
_entity_poly.pdbx_seq_one_letter_code
_entity_poly.pdbx_strand_id
1 'polypeptide(L)'
;NGYSTAAFGKYHETPPWEVSTSGPFDRWPTRSGFDKFYGFIGGEANQWSPVIHDGTVEIEPPEDPDYHFTTDMTNQAIAWMRFQQSLTPDKPFFIYFATGATHAPHHVPKEWIAKYKGQFDEGWDKYREKTLAQQIELGVVPPGTKLSSKPEGIKDWAELSADERKLYARQMEVFAAFASHTDHEVGRLVSAIEQVGEMDNTLFLYLFGDNGASAEGGLAGTFNETVVLNGLPDSVEDQLERLEEWGGPTSYP
;
A
#
# COMPACT_ATOMS: atom_id res chain seq x y z
N ASN A 1 -30.39 6.63 0.09
CA ASN A 1 -30.03 6.86 -1.34
C ASN A 1 -29.93 5.59 -2.17
N GLY A 2 -30.17 4.40 -1.63
CA GLY A 2 -30.34 3.18 -2.45
C GLY A 2 -29.06 2.49 -2.91
N TYR A 3 -27.87 2.94 -2.48
CA TYR A 3 -26.61 2.29 -2.83
C TYR A 3 -26.40 0.99 -2.05
N SER A 4 -25.73 0.02 -2.68
CA SER A 4 -25.01 -1.04 -1.96
C SER A 4 -23.61 -0.52 -1.63
N THR A 5 -23.17 -0.63 -0.39
CA THR A 5 -21.92 -0.01 0.07
C THR A 5 -20.95 -1.06 0.59
N ALA A 6 -19.70 -1.00 0.15
CA ALA A 6 -18.67 -1.93 0.59
C ALA A 6 -17.33 -1.23 0.82
N ALA A 7 -16.63 -1.65 1.87
CA ALA A 7 -15.26 -1.25 2.16
C ALA A 7 -14.32 -2.46 2.07
N PHE A 8 -13.22 -2.31 1.33
CA PHE A 8 -12.18 -3.32 1.19
C PHE A 8 -10.82 -2.73 1.55
N GLY A 9 -10.08 -3.43 2.42
CA GLY A 9 -8.73 -3.07 2.85
C GLY A 9 -8.67 -2.36 4.20
N LYS A 10 -7.82 -1.33 4.30
CA LYS A 10 -7.59 -0.55 5.53
C LYS A 10 -8.85 0.24 5.89
N TYR A 11 -9.25 0.16 7.16
CA TYR A 11 -10.26 1.07 7.72
C TYR A 11 -9.63 2.10 8.66
N HIS A 12 -8.96 1.68 9.72
CA HIS A 12 -8.23 2.54 10.68
C HIS A 12 -9.05 3.65 11.40
N GLU A 13 -10.38 3.62 11.31
CA GLU A 13 -11.27 4.57 12.00
C GLU A 13 -11.96 3.98 13.24
N THR A 14 -11.77 2.68 13.52
CA THR A 14 -12.27 2.05 14.74
C THR A 14 -11.24 2.24 15.86
N PRO A 15 -11.64 2.77 17.03
CA PRO A 15 -10.71 2.92 18.15
C PRO A 15 -10.09 1.57 18.55
N PRO A 16 -8.78 1.50 18.82
CA PRO A 16 -8.10 0.23 19.11
C PRO A 16 -8.72 -0.59 20.26
N TRP A 17 -9.27 0.08 21.28
CA TRP A 17 -9.92 -0.60 22.42
C TRP A 17 -11.32 -1.17 22.09
N GLU A 18 -11.87 -0.87 20.91
CA GLU A 18 -13.15 -1.41 20.40
C GLU A 18 -12.93 -2.56 19.40
N VAL A 19 -11.68 -2.82 19.04
CA VAL A 19 -11.27 -3.94 18.18
C VAL A 19 -11.21 -5.22 19.02
N SER A 20 -12.38 -5.71 19.42
CA SER A 20 -12.49 -6.95 20.19
C SER A 20 -13.78 -7.70 19.87
N THR A 21 -13.79 -8.99 20.19
CA THR A 21 -14.98 -9.84 20.07
C THR A 21 -16.13 -9.42 21.00
N SER A 22 -15.85 -8.59 22.01
CA SER A 22 -16.84 -8.12 22.99
C SER A 22 -17.54 -6.82 22.57
N GLY A 23 -17.10 -6.18 21.49
CA GLY A 23 -17.59 -4.86 21.06
C GLY A 23 -17.14 -3.71 21.99
N PRO A 24 -17.79 -2.53 21.92
CA PRO A 24 -18.93 -2.20 21.07
C PRO A 24 -18.58 -2.22 19.57
N PHE A 25 -19.57 -2.51 18.73
CA PHE A 25 -19.38 -2.56 17.26
C PHE A 25 -19.82 -1.28 16.55
N ASP A 26 -20.20 -0.24 17.30
CA ASP A 26 -20.89 0.94 16.74
C ASP A 26 -20.05 1.73 15.73
N ARG A 27 -18.71 1.72 15.88
CA ARG A 27 -17.77 2.40 14.97
C ARG A 27 -17.12 1.49 13.94
N TRP A 28 -17.52 0.22 13.90
CA TRP A 28 -17.04 -0.68 12.86
C TRP A 28 -17.60 -0.29 11.50
N PRO A 29 -16.93 -0.65 10.38
CA PRO A 29 -17.37 -0.33 9.03
C PRO A 29 -18.83 -0.68 8.78
N THR A 30 -19.26 -1.88 9.20
CA THR A 30 -20.62 -2.41 9.01
C THR A 30 -21.69 -1.69 9.82
N ARG A 31 -21.29 -0.81 10.75
CA ARG A 31 -22.16 0.07 11.53
C ARG A 31 -21.93 1.56 11.23
N SER A 32 -21.01 1.86 10.32
CA SER A 32 -20.59 3.22 9.95
C SER A 32 -20.89 3.56 8.49
N GLY A 33 -21.86 2.85 7.88
CA GLY A 33 -22.37 3.16 6.54
C GLY A 33 -21.95 2.22 5.43
N PHE A 34 -21.24 1.12 5.74
CA PHE A 34 -20.95 0.04 4.80
C PHE A 34 -21.83 -1.18 5.04
N ASP A 35 -22.41 -1.76 3.99
CA ASP A 35 -23.14 -3.03 4.08
C ASP A 35 -22.18 -4.23 4.16
N LYS A 36 -21.00 -4.10 3.53
CA LYS A 36 -19.93 -5.11 3.51
C LYS A 36 -18.61 -4.47 3.97
N PHE A 37 -17.85 -5.23 4.74
CA PHE A 37 -16.45 -4.93 5.02
C PHE A 37 -15.60 -6.18 4.84
N TYR A 38 -14.43 -6.02 4.25
CA TYR A 38 -13.41 -7.04 4.17
C TYR A 38 -12.03 -6.37 4.25
N GLY A 39 -11.32 -6.55 5.36
CA GLY A 39 -9.97 -6.03 5.47
C GLY A 39 -9.51 -5.89 6.91
N PHE A 40 -8.59 -4.95 7.16
CA PHE A 40 -7.96 -4.80 8.47
C PHE A 40 -8.33 -3.47 9.13
N ILE A 41 -8.39 -3.49 10.46
CA ILE A 41 -8.76 -2.32 11.26
C ILE A 41 -7.53 -1.52 11.71
N GLY A 42 -6.35 -2.14 11.82
CA GLY A 42 -5.12 -1.47 12.23
C GLY A 42 -4.62 -0.40 11.25
N GLY A 43 -3.58 0.33 11.67
CA GLY A 43 -2.92 1.34 10.82
C GLY A 43 -2.11 0.74 9.67
N GLU A 44 -1.61 -0.47 9.89
CA GLU A 44 -0.80 -1.29 9.00
C GLU A 44 -1.21 -2.76 9.12
N ALA A 45 -0.75 -3.58 8.18
CA ALA A 45 -0.94 -5.03 8.23
C ALA A 45 0.17 -5.75 7.47
N ASN A 46 0.57 -6.93 7.97
CA ASN A 46 1.41 -7.85 7.23
C ASN A 46 0.66 -8.31 5.96
N GLN A 47 1.18 -8.07 4.76
CA GLN A 47 0.48 -8.45 3.52
C GLN A 47 0.50 -9.96 3.22
N TRP A 48 1.37 -10.75 3.86
CA TRP A 48 1.48 -12.20 3.72
C TRP A 48 0.67 -12.98 4.75
N SER A 49 0.49 -12.39 5.95
CA SER A 49 -0.27 -13.01 7.05
C SER A 49 -1.02 -11.93 7.86
N PRO A 50 -1.99 -11.23 7.24
CA PRO A 50 -2.74 -10.15 7.87
C PRO A 50 -3.78 -10.67 8.87
N VAL A 51 -4.11 -9.84 9.86
CA VAL A 51 -5.34 -10.00 10.65
C VAL A 51 -6.49 -9.33 9.90
N ILE A 52 -7.38 -10.13 9.30
CA ILE A 52 -8.49 -9.67 8.46
C ILE A 52 -9.83 -9.90 9.17
N HIS A 53 -10.76 -9.00 8.93
CA HIS A 53 -12.15 -9.14 9.34
C HIS A 53 -13.08 -9.14 8.13
N ASP A 54 -14.06 -10.05 8.13
CA ASP A 54 -15.26 -9.97 7.31
C ASP A 54 -16.42 -9.45 8.17
N GLY A 55 -16.80 -8.20 7.94
CA GLY A 55 -17.72 -7.48 8.81
C GLY A 55 -17.12 -7.21 10.19
N THR A 56 -17.50 -8.01 11.19
CA THR A 56 -16.97 -7.92 12.57
C THR A 56 -16.33 -9.23 13.02
N VAL A 57 -16.20 -10.20 12.12
CA VAL A 57 -15.65 -11.52 12.41
C VAL A 57 -14.25 -11.59 11.86
N GLU A 58 -13.28 -11.86 12.71
CA GLU A 58 -11.92 -12.17 12.29
C GLU A 58 -11.92 -13.47 11.47
N ILE A 59 -11.23 -13.46 10.35
CA ILE A 59 -11.09 -14.60 9.46
C ILE A 59 -9.62 -14.94 9.27
N GLU A 60 -9.33 -16.21 9.16
CA GLU A 60 -8.00 -16.68 8.78
C GLU A 60 -7.82 -16.53 7.27
N PRO A 61 -6.69 -15.98 6.79
CA PRO A 61 -6.37 -16.01 5.38
C PRO A 61 -6.20 -17.47 4.91
N PRO A 62 -6.37 -17.74 3.60
CA PRO A 62 -6.12 -19.07 3.04
C PRO A 62 -4.69 -19.54 3.33
N GLU A 63 -4.52 -20.84 3.56
CA GLU A 63 -3.20 -21.48 3.57
C GLU A 63 -2.66 -21.58 2.13
N ASP A 64 -2.17 -20.45 1.60
CA ASP A 64 -1.61 -20.33 0.26
C ASP A 64 -0.21 -19.69 0.35
N PRO A 65 0.86 -20.37 -0.09
CA PRO A 65 2.21 -19.80 -0.09
C PRO A 65 2.37 -18.57 -1.00
N ASP A 66 1.47 -18.39 -1.98
CA ASP A 66 1.45 -17.25 -2.89
C ASP A 66 0.42 -16.18 -2.45
N TYR A 67 -0.14 -16.32 -1.24
CA TYR A 67 -1.10 -15.37 -0.69
C TYR A 67 -0.53 -13.95 -0.65
N HIS A 68 -1.33 -12.97 -1.07
CA HIS A 68 -1.03 -11.56 -0.84
C HIS A 68 -2.32 -10.78 -0.60
N PHE A 69 -2.37 -10.00 0.48
CA PHE A 69 -3.60 -9.34 0.92
C PHE A 69 -4.20 -8.41 -0.14
N THR A 70 -3.38 -7.61 -0.83
CA THR A 70 -3.88 -6.73 -1.92
C THR A 70 -4.58 -7.53 -3.03
N THR A 71 -4.07 -8.71 -3.39
CA THR A 71 -4.68 -9.60 -4.39
C THR A 71 -5.99 -10.19 -3.88
N ASP A 72 -6.02 -10.61 -2.62
CA ASP A 72 -7.20 -11.18 -1.97
C ASP A 72 -8.32 -10.15 -1.80
N MET A 73 -8.06 -8.98 -1.21
CA MET A 73 -9.07 -7.93 -1.07
C MET A 73 -9.62 -7.48 -2.45
N THR A 74 -8.80 -7.52 -3.50
CA THR A 74 -9.22 -7.27 -4.88
C THR A 74 -10.16 -8.37 -5.39
N ASN A 75 -9.83 -9.64 -5.13
CA ASN A 75 -10.71 -10.77 -5.46
C ASN A 75 -12.07 -10.63 -4.76
N GLN A 76 -12.08 -10.26 -3.47
CA GLN A 76 -13.30 -10.05 -2.70
C GLN A 76 -14.13 -8.88 -3.24
N ALA A 77 -13.49 -7.76 -3.58
CA ALA A 77 -14.16 -6.60 -4.16
C ALA A 77 -14.81 -6.93 -5.50
N ILE A 78 -14.07 -7.60 -6.40
CA ILE A 78 -14.57 -8.04 -7.70
C ILE A 78 -15.74 -9.01 -7.54
N ALA A 79 -15.61 -10.00 -6.66
CA ALA A 79 -16.65 -10.99 -6.42
C ALA A 79 -17.92 -10.32 -5.88
N TRP A 80 -17.80 -9.49 -4.85
CA TRP A 80 -18.93 -8.76 -4.26
C TRP A 80 -19.65 -7.89 -5.28
N MET A 81 -18.89 -7.10 -6.07
CA MET A 81 -19.45 -6.22 -7.10
C MET A 81 -20.21 -7.02 -8.16
N ARG A 82 -19.61 -8.11 -8.67
CA ARG A 82 -20.26 -8.97 -9.68
C ARG A 82 -21.54 -9.60 -9.15
N PHE A 83 -21.55 -10.07 -7.91
CA PHE A 83 -22.76 -10.63 -7.29
C PHE A 83 -23.84 -9.58 -7.10
N GLN A 84 -23.47 -8.39 -6.61
CA GLN A 84 -24.42 -7.29 -6.41
C GLN A 84 -25.06 -6.87 -7.73
N GLN A 85 -24.26 -6.69 -8.80
CA GLN A 85 -24.74 -6.34 -10.13
C GLN A 85 -25.58 -7.45 -10.76
N SER A 86 -25.21 -8.72 -10.57
CA SER A 86 -26.00 -9.84 -11.10
C SER A 86 -27.38 -9.98 -10.46
N LEU A 87 -27.50 -9.67 -9.15
CA LEU A 87 -28.75 -9.80 -8.40
C LEU A 87 -29.62 -8.54 -8.49
N THR A 88 -29.01 -7.37 -8.58
CA THR A 88 -29.67 -6.07 -8.49
C THR A 88 -29.05 -5.05 -9.46
N PRO A 89 -29.15 -5.27 -10.79
CA PRO A 89 -28.44 -4.44 -11.78
C PRO A 89 -28.85 -2.96 -11.74
N ASP A 90 -30.12 -2.67 -11.42
CA ASP A 90 -30.61 -1.28 -11.33
C ASP A 90 -30.17 -0.56 -10.03
N LYS A 91 -29.52 -1.26 -9.09
CA LYS A 91 -29.08 -0.70 -7.81
C LYS A 91 -27.59 -0.32 -7.91
N PRO A 92 -27.21 0.95 -7.69
CA PRO A 92 -25.81 1.36 -7.78
C PRO A 92 -24.99 0.81 -6.61
N PHE A 93 -23.68 0.70 -6.82
CA PHE A 93 -22.72 0.36 -5.76
C PHE A 93 -21.78 1.52 -5.43
N PHE A 94 -21.26 1.50 -4.22
CA PHE A 94 -20.15 2.31 -3.75
C PHE A 94 -19.11 1.38 -3.15
N ILE A 95 -17.88 1.47 -3.65
CA ILE A 95 -16.74 0.69 -3.16
C ILE A 95 -15.71 1.68 -2.63
N TYR A 96 -15.45 1.60 -1.32
CA TYR A 96 -14.26 2.19 -0.70
C TYR A 96 -13.13 1.16 -0.76
N PHE A 97 -12.10 1.44 -1.55
CA PHE A 97 -11.00 0.52 -1.81
C PHE A 97 -9.69 1.14 -1.32
N ALA A 98 -9.27 0.78 -0.12
CA ALA A 98 -8.13 1.38 0.56
C ALA A 98 -7.05 0.32 0.83
N THR A 99 -6.02 0.26 0.00
CA THR A 99 -4.98 -0.75 0.11
C THR A 99 -4.06 -0.50 1.31
N GLY A 100 -3.38 -1.55 1.80
CA GLY A 100 -2.27 -1.38 2.74
C GLY A 100 -1.00 -0.81 2.09
N ALA A 101 -0.92 -0.86 0.76
CA ALA A 101 0.21 -0.31 0.01
C ALA A 101 0.16 1.23 -0.08
N THR A 102 1.30 1.93 -0.10
CA THR A 102 2.68 1.46 0.13
C THR A 102 3.13 1.82 1.55
N HIS A 103 2.33 1.47 2.56
CA HIS A 103 2.75 1.57 3.96
C HIS A 103 3.70 0.41 4.30
N ALA A 104 4.43 0.55 5.40
CA ALA A 104 5.11 -0.57 6.02
C ALA A 104 4.11 -1.65 6.49
N PRO A 105 4.52 -2.93 6.49
CA PRO A 105 5.74 -3.43 5.89
C PRO A 105 5.65 -3.46 4.35
N HIS A 106 6.72 -3.10 3.65
CA HIS A 106 6.78 -3.10 2.18
C HIS A 106 6.86 -4.51 1.59
N HIS A 107 5.75 -5.24 1.66
CA HIS A 107 5.64 -6.61 1.21
C HIS A 107 5.16 -6.71 -0.23
N VAL A 108 5.93 -7.38 -1.08
CA VAL A 108 5.58 -7.55 -2.49
C VAL A 108 6.27 -8.78 -3.10
N PRO A 109 5.62 -9.51 -4.03
CA PRO A 109 6.24 -10.70 -4.64
C PRO A 109 7.53 -10.38 -5.40
N LYS A 110 8.50 -11.31 -5.36
CA LYS A 110 9.87 -11.08 -5.83
C LYS A 110 9.94 -10.74 -7.32
N GLU A 111 9.04 -11.27 -8.13
CA GLU A 111 8.94 -10.99 -9.56
C GLU A 111 8.57 -9.53 -9.87
N TRP A 112 7.91 -8.83 -8.93
CA TRP A 112 7.67 -7.39 -9.05
C TRP A 112 8.91 -6.60 -8.70
N ILE A 113 9.63 -6.98 -7.64
CA ILE A 113 10.90 -6.35 -7.24
C ILE A 113 11.92 -6.44 -8.38
N ALA A 114 12.00 -7.59 -9.04
CA ALA A 114 12.93 -7.82 -10.15
C ALA A 114 12.75 -6.83 -11.32
N LYS A 115 11.55 -6.26 -11.52
CA LYS A 115 11.27 -5.27 -12.58
C LYS A 115 12.01 -3.95 -12.32
N TYR A 116 12.31 -3.64 -11.07
CA TYR A 116 12.90 -2.36 -10.64
C TYR A 116 14.41 -2.38 -10.48
N LYS A 117 15.05 -3.55 -10.63
CA LYS A 117 16.49 -3.71 -10.42
C LYS A 117 17.33 -2.66 -11.18
N GLY A 118 18.11 -1.88 -10.44
CA GLY A 118 19.02 -0.85 -10.95
C GLY A 118 18.35 0.45 -11.40
N GLN A 119 17.01 0.55 -11.33
CA GLN A 119 16.32 1.77 -11.77
C GLN A 119 16.55 2.97 -10.83
N PHE A 120 17.02 2.72 -9.61
CA PHE A 120 17.23 3.75 -8.58
C PHE A 120 18.70 3.98 -8.22
N ASP A 121 19.65 3.42 -8.98
CA ASP A 121 21.09 3.51 -8.70
C ASP A 121 21.65 4.96 -8.75
N GLU A 122 20.96 5.86 -9.44
CA GLU A 122 21.31 7.28 -9.52
C GLU A 122 20.91 8.09 -8.27
N GLY A 123 20.07 7.50 -7.40
CA GLY A 123 19.73 8.06 -6.10
C GLY A 123 18.65 9.14 -6.10
N TRP A 124 18.24 9.49 -4.87
CA TRP A 124 17.16 10.44 -4.61
C TRP A 124 17.43 11.86 -5.13
N ASP A 125 18.69 12.28 -5.26
CA ASP A 125 19.05 13.62 -5.74
C ASP A 125 18.78 13.76 -7.24
N LYS A 126 19.11 12.73 -8.04
CA LYS A 126 18.79 12.70 -9.47
C LYS A 126 17.32 12.40 -9.71
N TYR A 127 16.74 11.50 -8.90
CA TYR A 127 15.33 11.15 -9.01
C TYR A 127 14.42 12.36 -8.81
N ARG A 128 14.66 13.21 -7.80
CA ARG A 128 13.85 14.42 -7.58
C ARG A 128 13.95 15.42 -8.74
N GLU A 129 15.12 15.57 -9.37
CA GLU A 129 15.30 16.43 -10.55
C GLU A 129 14.47 15.91 -11.73
N LYS A 130 14.52 14.60 -12.00
CA LYS A 130 13.73 13.96 -13.06
C LYS A 130 12.24 14.07 -12.81
N THR A 131 11.79 13.78 -11.60
CA THR A 131 10.37 13.86 -11.21
C THR A 131 9.83 15.28 -11.40
N LEU A 132 10.56 16.31 -10.95
CA LEU A 132 10.10 17.69 -11.14
C LEU A 132 10.05 18.07 -12.63
N ALA A 133 11.05 17.67 -13.41
CA ALA A 133 11.07 17.93 -14.85
C ALA A 133 9.85 17.29 -15.56
N GLN A 134 9.53 16.04 -15.23
CA GLN A 134 8.35 15.34 -15.74
C GLN A 134 7.04 15.98 -15.28
N GLN A 135 6.94 16.40 -14.01
CA GLN A 135 5.76 17.10 -13.50
C GLN A 135 5.51 18.43 -14.23
N ILE A 136 6.58 19.15 -14.60
CA ILE A 136 6.47 20.37 -15.42
C ILE A 136 6.00 20.03 -16.84
N GLU A 137 6.56 18.99 -17.47
CA GLU A 137 6.17 18.54 -18.81
C GLU A 137 4.70 18.11 -18.87
N LEU A 138 4.23 17.38 -17.85
CA LEU A 138 2.85 16.93 -17.70
C LEU A 138 1.88 18.04 -17.25
N GLY A 139 2.39 19.22 -16.86
CA GLY A 139 1.58 20.33 -16.36
C GLY A 139 1.00 20.13 -14.95
N VAL A 140 1.54 19.17 -14.18
CA VAL A 140 1.18 18.95 -12.77
C VAL A 140 1.60 20.13 -11.91
N VAL A 141 2.75 20.75 -12.23
CA VAL A 141 3.23 21.98 -11.57
C VAL A 141 3.60 23.05 -12.61
N PRO A 142 3.54 24.36 -12.27
CA PRO A 142 3.84 25.42 -13.21
C PRO A 142 5.28 25.40 -13.75
N PRO A 143 5.51 25.86 -15.01
CA PRO A 143 6.85 26.09 -15.52
C PRO A 143 7.66 27.02 -14.59
N GLY A 144 8.94 26.69 -14.37
CA GLY A 144 9.83 27.46 -13.48
C GLY A 144 9.72 27.11 -12.00
N THR A 145 8.88 26.13 -11.62
CA THR A 145 8.90 25.52 -10.29
C THR A 145 10.31 25.00 -9.98
N LYS A 146 10.78 25.23 -8.74
CA LYS A 146 12.10 24.83 -8.28
C LYS A 146 11.97 23.77 -7.20
N LEU A 147 12.95 22.87 -7.12
CA LEU A 147 13.05 21.91 -6.02
C LEU A 147 13.17 22.64 -4.68
N SER A 148 12.49 22.12 -3.66
CA SER A 148 12.74 22.51 -2.28
C SER A 148 14.13 22.05 -1.84
N SER A 149 14.71 22.78 -0.88
CA SER A 149 15.95 22.36 -0.23
C SER A 149 15.74 21.02 0.48
N LYS A 150 16.75 20.15 0.39
CA LYS A 150 16.76 18.89 1.13
C LYS A 150 16.96 19.17 2.64
N PRO A 151 16.30 18.46 3.56
CA PRO A 151 16.57 18.59 4.99
C PRO A 151 18.04 18.31 5.31
N GLU A 152 18.64 19.05 6.26
CA GLU A 152 20.08 18.93 6.60
C GLU A 152 20.50 17.52 7.01
N GLY A 153 19.59 16.73 7.61
CA GLY A 153 19.87 15.37 8.05
C GLY A 153 19.96 14.33 6.92
N ILE A 154 19.56 14.67 5.69
CA ILE A 154 19.63 13.75 4.54
C ILE A 154 20.88 14.04 3.73
N LYS A 155 21.80 13.07 3.70
CA LYS A 155 23.06 13.16 2.96
C LYS A 155 22.84 13.32 1.46
N ASP A 156 23.82 13.89 0.76
CA ASP A 156 23.89 13.82 -0.69
C ASP A 156 24.18 12.38 -1.12
N TRP A 157 23.51 11.90 -2.16
CA TRP A 157 23.68 10.53 -2.67
C TRP A 157 25.14 10.22 -3.06
N ALA A 158 25.85 11.24 -3.54
CA ALA A 158 27.26 11.13 -3.91
C ALA A 158 28.20 10.94 -2.70
N GLU A 159 27.79 11.37 -1.50
CA GLU A 159 28.58 11.25 -0.27
C GLU A 159 28.37 9.92 0.46
N LEU A 160 27.38 9.14 0.03
CA LEU A 160 27.13 7.81 0.58
C LEU A 160 28.27 6.83 0.26
N SER A 161 28.45 5.85 1.13
CA SER A 161 29.23 4.65 0.84
C SER A 161 28.59 3.81 -0.27
N ALA A 162 29.35 2.88 -0.85
CA ALA A 162 28.81 1.94 -1.83
C ALA A 162 27.71 1.05 -1.23
N ASP A 163 27.87 0.70 0.05
CA ASP A 163 26.95 -0.14 0.82
C ASP A 163 25.63 0.58 1.12
N GLU A 164 25.69 1.85 1.56
CA GLU A 164 24.51 2.70 1.72
C GLU A 164 23.74 2.84 0.39
N ARG A 165 24.43 3.16 -0.72
CA ARG A 165 23.77 3.28 -2.03
C ARG A 165 23.09 1.99 -2.46
N LYS A 166 23.75 0.84 -2.28
CA LYS A 166 23.22 -0.47 -2.63
C LYS A 166 21.96 -0.80 -1.81
N LEU A 167 21.99 -0.54 -0.50
CA LEU A 167 20.86 -0.77 0.39
C LEU A 167 19.67 0.12 0.03
N TYR A 168 19.89 1.43 -0.09
CA TYR A 168 18.81 2.40 -0.31
C TYR A 168 18.19 2.27 -1.71
N ALA A 169 18.99 1.89 -2.72
CA ALA A 169 18.45 1.54 -4.03
C ALA A 169 17.48 0.35 -3.93
N ARG A 170 17.88 -0.74 -3.23
CA ARG A 170 16.99 -1.89 -3.02
C ARG A 170 15.72 -1.53 -2.26
N GLN A 171 15.80 -0.68 -1.23
CA GLN A 171 14.62 -0.20 -0.50
C GLN A 171 13.63 0.50 -1.45
N MET A 172 14.12 1.37 -2.33
CA MET A 172 13.29 2.06 -3.31
C MET A 172 12.76 1.12 -4.40
N GLU A 173 13.54 0.10 -4.82
CA GLU A 173 13.08 -0.95 -5.74
C GLU A 173 11.87 -1.70 -5.18
N VAL A 174 11.91 -2.07 -3.90
CA VAL A 174 10.80 -2.77 -3.23
C VAL A 174 9.59 -1.84 -3.07
N PHE A 175 9.80 -0.59 -2.65
CA PHE A 175 8.73 0.41 -2.57
C PHE A 175 8.00 0.59 -3.91
N ALA A 176 8.76 0.79 -5.00
CA ALA A 176 8.21 0.97 -6.34
C ALA A 176 7.51 -0.30 -6.86
N ALA A 177 8.07 -1.47 -6.54
CA ALA A 177 7.45 -2.75 -6.84
C ALA A 177 6.10 -2.90 -6.15
N PHE A 178 6.01 -2.53 -4.87
CA PHE A 178 4.75 -2.62 -4.11
C PHE A 178 3.69 -1.69 -4.69
N ALA A 179 4.06 -0.44 -5.00
CA ALA A 179 3.16 0.50 -5.69
C ALA A 179 2.63 -0.08 -7.01
N SER A 180 3.49 -0.74 -7.79
CA SER A 180 3.15 -1.27 -9.11
C SER A 180 2.29 -2.53 -9.04
N HIS A 181 2.56 -3.40 -8.07
CA HIS A 181 1.71 -4.54 -7.77
C HIS A 181 0.32 -4.07 -7.38
N THR A 182 0.22 -3.04 -6.54
CA THR A 182 -1.06 -2.45 -6.17
C THR A 182 -1.79 -1.81 -7.35
N ASP A 183 -1.10 -1.05 -8.20
CA ASP A 183 -1.70 -0.49 -9.42
C ASP A 183 -2.24 -1.59 -10.35
N HIS A 184 -1.53 -2.72 -10.48
CA HIS A 184 -2.01 -3.88 -11.22
C HIS A 184 -3.31 -4.44 -10.65
N GLU A 185 -3.39 -4.60 -9.33
CA GLU A 185 -4.59 -5.10 -8.65
C GLU A 185 -5.77 -4.12 -8.75
N VAL A 186 -5.52 -2.81 -8.64
CA VAL A 186 -6.53 -1.79 -8.94
C VAL A 186 -7.01 -1.91 -10.39
N GLY A 187 -6.10 -2.11 -11.33
CA GLY A 187 -6.41 -2.37 -12.74
C GLY A 187 -7.31 -3.59 -12.94
N ARG A 188 -7.15 -4.65 -12.15
CA ARG A 188 -8.04 -5.83 -12.17
C ARG A 188 -9.46 -5.48 -11.72
N LEU A 189 -9.62 -4.66 -10.69
CA LEU A 189 -10.93 -4.19 -10.24
C LEU A 189 -11.60 -3.31 -11.30
N VAL A 190 -10.87 -2.34 -11.87
CA VAL A 190 -11.37 -1.49 -12.96
C VAL A 190 -11.78 -2.33 -14.17
N SER A 191 -10.96 -3.30 -14.56
CA SER A 191 -11.28 -4.23 -15.65
C SER A 191 -12.55 -5.05 -15.37
N ALA A 192 -12.79 -5.42 -14.12
CA ALA A 192 -14.02 -6.12 -13.74
C ALA A 192 -15.26 -5.23 -13.84
N ILE A 193 -15.14 -3.94 -13.50
CA ILE A 193 -16.21 -2.93 -13.67
C ILE A 193 -16.54 -2.76 -15.15
N GLU A 194 -15.52 -2.70 -16.02
CA GLU A 194 -15.73 -2.67 -17.47
C GLU A 194 -16.42 -3.93 -17.99
N GLN A 195 -16.03 -5.11 -17.52
CA GLN A 195 -16.61 -6.39 -17.94
C GLN A 195 -18.10 -6.54 -17.57
N VAL A 196 -18.57 -5.87 -16.52
CA VAL A 196 -20.00 -5.85 -16.16
C VAL A 196 -20.77 -4.72 -16.86
N GLY A 197 -20.11 -3.91 -17.68
CA GLY A 197 -20.73 -2.84 -18.46
C GLY A 197 -20.95 -1.53 -17.70
N GLU A 198 -20.33 -1.36 -16.52
CA GLU A 198 -20.57 -0.20 -15.65
C GLU A 198 -19.48 0.90 -15.77
N MET A 199 -18.51 0.76 -16.67
CA MET A 199 -17.38 1.70 -16.79
C MET A 199 -17.82 3.15 -17.04
N ASP A 200 -18.72 3.36 -18.01
CA ASP A 200 -19.21 4.70 -18.39
C ASP A 200 -20.08 5.35 -17.30
N ASN A 201 -20.58 4.54 -16.36
CA ASN A 201 -21.45 4.97 -15.26
C ASN A 201 -20.75 4.91 -13.89
N THR A 202 -19.43 4.72 -13.88
CA THR A 202 -18.64 4.68 -12.64
C THR A 202 -17.81 5.96 -12.47
N LEU A 203 -18.00 6.64 -11.34
CA LEU A 203 -17.10 7.70 -10.91
C LEU A 203 -15.93 7.09 -10.13
N PHE A 204 -14.72 7.26 -10.65
CA PHE A 204 -13.49 6.92 -9.95
C PHE A 204 -12.93 8.15 -9.22
N LEU A 205 -12.75 8.01 -7.91
CA LEU A 205 -12.00 8.97 -7.09
C LEU A 205 -10.71 8.28 -6.65
N TYR A 206 -9.60 8.70 -7.25
CA TYR A 206 -8.29 8.19 -6.92
C TYR A 206 -7.54 9.19 -6.05
N LEU A 207 -7.18 8.76 -4.84
CA LEU A 207 -6.36 9.52 -3.91
C LEU A 207 -5.04 8.77 -3.75
N PHE A 208 -3.95 9.38 -4.24
CA PHE A 208 -2.62 8.80 -4.09
C PHE A 208 -2.04 9.21 -2.73
N GLY A 209 -2.18 8.32 -1.76
CA GLY A 209 -1.78 8.52 -0.37
C GLY A 209 -2.85 9.22 0.48
N ASP A 210 -2.99 8.77 1.72
CA ASP A 210 -3.73 9.45 2.79
C ASP A 210 -2.87 10.50 3.52
N ASN A 211 -1.54 10.46 3.32
CA ASN A 211 -0.55 11.38 3.86
C ASN A 211 0.72 11.46 2.97
N GLY A 212 1.80 12.08 3.47
CA GLY A 212 3.09 12.16 2.77
C GLY A 212 3.92 10.86 2.85
N ALA A 213 5.16 10.87 2.37
CA ALA A 213 6.05 9.72 2.53
C ALA A 213 6.47 9.52 4.00
N SER A 214 6.44 8.28 4.48
CA SER A 214 6.80 7.91 5.86
C SER A 214 8.31 8.02 6.12
N ALA A 215 8.66 8.32 7.38
CA ALA A 215 10.03 8.35 7.90
C ALA A 215 10.29 7.28 8.99
N GLU A 216 9.38 6.31 9.15
CA GLU A 216 9.37 5.34 10.25
C GLU A 216 10.63 4.45 10.32
N GLY A 217 11.24 4.14 9.17
CA GLY A 217 12.49 3.39 9.11
C GLY A 217 13.75 4.19 9.49
N GLY A 218 13.64 5.48 9.82
CA GLY A 218 14.79 6.33 10.12
C GLY A 218 15.69 6.61 8.91
N LEU A 219 16.91 7.10 9.15
CA LEU A 219 17.80 7.57 8.07
C LEU A 219 18.37 6.47 7.18
N ALA A 220 18.48 5.24 7.69
CA ALA A 220 19.02 4.10 6.96
C ALA A 220 17.92 3.15 6.43
N GLY A 221 16.66 3.46 6.67
CA GLY A 221 15.59 2.46 6.60
C GLY A 221 15.78 1.37 7.65
N THR A 222 14.86 0.41 7.66
CA THR A 222 14.86 -0.71 8.59
C THR A 222 14.41 -1.97 7.88
N PHE A 223 15.01 -3.09 8.24
CA PHE A 223 14.55 -4.39 7.75
C PHE A 223 13.32 -4.87 8.54
N ASN A 224 13.13 -4.34 9.76
CA ASN A 224 12.04 -4.67 10.67
C ASN A 224 11.64 -3.45 11.51
N GLU A 225 10.52 -2.82 11.18
CA GLU A 225 10.06 -1.59 11.85
C GLU A 225 9.82 -1.77 13.36
N THR A 226 9.52 -2.99 13.81
CA THR A 226 9.37 -3.29 15.24
C THR A 226 10.66 -2.99 16.01
N VAL A 227 11.83 -3.17 15.39
CA VAL A 227 13.13 -2.93 16.04
C VAL A 227 13.34 -1.43 16.26
N VAL A 228 13.01 -0.61 15.27
CA VAL A 228 13.05 0.86 15.36
C VAL A 228 12.02 1.39 16.37
N LEU A 229 10.80 0.85 16.37
CA LEU A 229 9.76 1.22 17.35
C LEU A 229 10.17 0.92 18.80
N ASN A 230 11.07 -0.05 19.00
CA ASN A 230 11.67 -0.35 20.31
C ASN A 230 12.96 0.46 20.60
N GLY A 231 13.31 1.43 19.75
CA GLY A 231 14.46 2.33 19.94
C GLY A 231 15.81 1.73 19.55
N LEU A 232 15.82 0.67 18.75
CA LEU A 232 17.02 -0.03 18.29
C LEU A 232 17.14 0.14 16.76
N PRO A 233 17.84 1.16 16.24
CA PRO A 233 17.98 1.32 14.80
C PRO A 233 18.88 0.24 14.20
N ASP A 234 18.49 -0.30 13.04
CA ASP A 234 19.32 -1.25 12.29
C ASP A 234 20.57 -0.57 11.72
N SER A 235 21.70 -1.29 11.69
CA SER A 235 22.88 -0.83 10.96
C SER A 235 22.77 -1.16 9.46
N VAL A 236 23.53 -0.43 8.62
CA VAL A 236 23.60 -0.73 7.18
C VAL A 236 24.20 -2.13 6.93
N GLU A 237 25.16 -2.54 7.75
CA GLU A 237 25.83 -3.85 7.65
C GLU A 237 24.83 -4.99 7.90
N ASP A 238 24.08 -4.92 9.00
CA ASP A 238 23.07 -5.95 9.35
C ASP A 238 21.97 -6.07 8.29
N GLN A 239 21.53 -4.94 7.74
CA GLN A 239 20.52 -4.92 6.68
C GLN A 239 21.03 -5.52 5.37
N LEU A 240 22.31 -5.32 5.04
CA LEU A 240 22.92 -5.85 3.82
C LEU A 240 23.05 -7.38 3.83
N GLU A 241 23.23 -8.00 5.01
CA GLU A 241 23.22 -9.46 5.14
C GLU A 241 21.90 -10.08 4.66
N ARG A 242 20.81 -9.31 4.73
CA ARG A 242 19.44 -9.74 4.42
C ARG A 242 18.85 -9.07 3.18
N LEU A 243 19.68 -8.42 2.37
CA LEU A 243 19.24 -7.60 1.23
C LEU A 243 18.31 -8.33 0.24
N GLU A 244 18.57 -9.62 -0.03
CA GLU A 244 17.76 -10.40 -0.97
C GLU A 244 16.43 -10.90 -0.38
N GLU A 245 16.25 -10.77 0.93
CA GLU A 245 14.99 -11.05 1.63
C GLU A 245 14.07 -9.82 1.70
N TRP A 246 14.56 -8.63 1.33
CA TRP A 246 13.83 -7.37 1.46
C TRP A 246 12.50 -7.41 0.70
N GLY A 247 11.41 -7.11 1.41
CA GLY A 247 10.04 -7.13 0.91
C GLY A 247 9.39 -8.51 0.83
N GLY A 248 10.12 -9.57 1.20
CA GLY A 248 9.59 -10.92 1.31
C GLY A 248 8.95 -11.21 2.67
N PRO A 249 8.42 -12.44 2.87
CA PRO A 249 7.73 -12.86 4.09
C PRO A 249 8.58 -12.89 5.36
N THR A 250 9.90 -12.85 5.24
CA THR A 250 10.84 -12.84 6.38
C THR A 250 11.31 -11.43 6.76
N SER A 251 10.87 -10.41 6.02
CA SER A 251 11.12 -9.00 6.29
C SER A 251 9.90 -8.33 6.93
N TYR A 252 10.10 -7.17 7.52
CA TYR A 252 9.01 -6.31 7.97
C TYR A 252 9.40 -4.82 7.82
N PRO A 253 9.78 -4.39 6.59
CA PRO A 253 10.54 -3.16 6.36
C PRO A 253 9.71 -1.91 6.08
#